data_AF-T2S9E1-F1
#
_entry.id   AF-T2S9E1-F1
#
_cell.length_a   1.000
_cell.length_b   1.000
_cell.length_c   1.000
_cell.angle_alpha   90.00
_cell.angle_beta   90.00
_cell.angle_gamma   90.00
#
_symmetry.space_group_name_H-M   'P 1'
#
loop_
_entity.id
_entity.type
_entity.pdbx_description
1 polymer ?
#
loop_
_entity_poly.entity_id
_entity_poly.type
_entity_poly.pdbx_seq_one_letter_code
_entity_poly.pdbx_strand_id
1 'polypeptide(L)'
;MNNTPPKPLEESLDLKEFIALFKTFFAKERGSIALENDLKQAFTYLNEVDAIGLIAPKSVKESDLILIKLTKLGTLHLDEIYEIVKRLHYIVILQNAFKNFTHLKFYERLNAIVLPLFFKDLIPLFDDDGKIKQGANATLDALNESLSRLKKESAKIIRNYAHSKELAPYLVDTQSHFKHGHECLLLKSGFSSAIKGVVLERSANGYFYLLPESAQKIAQKIAQIDNEIDCCISEMCQTLSHSLQKHLLFLKFLFKEFDFLDSLQARLNFAKAYNLEFVMPSFTQKKWF
;
A
#
# COMPACT_ATOMS: atom_id res chain seq x y z
N MET A 1 -49.70 12.69 3.71
CA MET A 1 -48.64 13.52 3.12
C MET A 1 -47.39 12.66 3.03
N ASN A 2 -47.03 12.21 1.83
CA ASN A 2 -45.85 11.37 1.62
C ASN A 2 -44.60 12.25 1.68
N ASN A 3 -43.94 12.27 2.84
CA ASN A 3 -42.60 12.84 2.99
C ASN A 3 -41.57 11.84 2.45
N THR A 4 -41.49 11.70 1.13
CA THR A 4 -40.28 11.17 0.51
C THR A 4 -39.18 12.21 0.67
N PRO A 5 -38.00 11.86 1.21
CA PRO A 5 -36.88 12.80 1.30
C PRO A 5 -36.55 13.35 -0.10
N PRO A 6 -36.14 14.62 -0.22
CA PRO A 6 -35.76 15.18 -1.51
C PRO A 6 -34.67 14.33 -2.13
N LYS A 7 -34.78 14.06 -3.44
CA LYS A 7 -33.76 13.31 -4.18
C LYS A 7 -32.40 14.00 -4.00
N PRO A 8 -31.29 13.24 -3.88
CA PRO A 8 -29.94 13.79 -3.87
C PRO A 8 -29.74 14.79 -5.02
N LEU A 9 -28.97 15.86 -4.79
CA LEU A 9 -28.76 16.93 -5.78
C LEU A 9 -28.16 16.38 -7.09
N GLU A 10 -27.23 15.44 -6.99
CA GLU A 10 -26.64 14.69 -8.11
C GLU A 10 -27.66 13.91 -8.94
N GLU A 11 -28.72 13.39 -8.33
CA GLU A 11 -29.82 12.73 -9.05
C GLU A 11 -30.76 13.74 -9.72
N SER A 12 -31.00 14.85 -9.03
CA SER A 12 -31.88 15.90 -9.51
C SER A 12 -31.30 16.65 -10.71
N LEU A 13 -29.96 16.64 -10.85
CA LEU A 13 -29.21 17.29 -11.93
C LEU A 13 -28.68 16.30 -12.99
N ASP A 14 -29.02 15.01 -12.88
CA ASP A 14 -28.55 13.94 -13.78
C ASP A 14 -27.00 13.86 -13.90
N LEU A 15 -26.30 14.02 -12.78
CA LEU A 15 -24.84 14.07 -12.72
C LEU A 15 -24.20 12.74 -12.29
N LYS A 16 -24.98 11.67 -12.14
CA LYS A 16 -24.49 10.39 -11.58
C LYS A 16 -23.33 9.79 -12.39
N GLU A 17 -23.52 9.64 -13.70
CA GLU A 17 -22.50 9.06 -14.58
C GLU A 17 -21.27 9.97 -14.67
N PHE A 18 -21.49 11.28 -14.75
CA PHE A 18 -20.42 12.28 -14.74
C PHE A 18 -19.57 12.19 -13.46
N ILE A 19 -20.23 12.14 -12.29
CA ILE A 19 -19.53 12.05 -10.99
C ILE A 19 -18.81 10.71 -10.87
N ALA A 20 -19.42 9.61 -11.30
CA ALA A 20 -18.79 8.28 -11.27
C ALA A 20 -17.52 8.26 -12.12
N LEU A 21 -17.59 8.83 -13.33
CA LEU A 21 -16.44 8.97 -14.22
C LEU A 21 -15.38 9.90 -13.65
N PHE A 22 -15.76 11.05 -13.10
CA PHE A 22 -14.81 11.97 -12.48
C PHE A 22 -14.10 11.33 -11.28
N LYS A 23 -14.80 10.51 -10.48
CA LYS A 23 -14.23 9.79 -9.35
C LYS A 23 -13.09 8.83 -9.74
N THR A 24 -13.03 8.35 -10.98
CA THR A 24 -11.93 7.47 -11.44
C THR A 24 -10.58 8.18 -11.55
N PHE A 25 -10.56 9.52 -11.50
CA PHE A 25 -9.34 10.32 -11.59
C PHE A 25 -8.67 10.59 -10.23
N PHE A 26 -9.33 10.22 -9.12
CA PHE A 26 -8.78 10.38 -7.77
C PHE A 26 -7.92 9.20 -7.37
N ALA A 27 -6.85 9.45 -6.61
CA ALA A 27 -6.04 8.38 -6.03
C ALA A 27 -6.68 7.71 -4.82
N LYS A 28 -7.60 8.42 -4.12
CA LYS A 28 -8.41 7.90 -3.02
C LYS A 28 -9.87 7.75 -3.45
N GLU A 29 -10.47 6.59 -3.18
CA GLU A 29 -11.93 6.46 -3.29
C GLU A 29 -12.59 7.38 -2.25
N ARG A 30 -13.45 8.30 -2.71
CA ARG A 30 -14.04 9.35 -1.85
C ARG A 30 -15.54 9.48 -2.05
N GLY A 31 -16.24 9.70 -0.93
CA GLY A 31 -17.69 9.89 -0.92
C GLY A 31 -18.12 11.18 -1.63
N SER A 32 -17.49 12.31 -1.27
CA SER A 32 -17.79 13.64 -1.82
C SER A 32 -16.71 14.11 -2.76
N ILE A 33 -17.05 14.77 -3.87
CA ILE A 33 -16.10 15.40 -4.80
C ILE A 33 -15.84 16.89 -4.48
N ALA A 34 -16.40 17.40 -3.37
CA ALA A 34 -16.27 18.80 -2.99
C ALA A 34 -14.80 19.21 -2.82
N LEU A 35 -14.47 20.43 -3.26
CA LEU A 35 -13.15 21.02 -3.05
C LEU A 35 -13.20 21.84 -1.76
N GLU A 36 -12.54 21.37 -0.71
CA GLU A 36 -12.48 22.06 0.58
C GLU A 36 -11.50 23.23 0.56
N ASN A 37 -11.82 24.28 -0.20
CA ASN A 37 -11.08 25.54 -0.18
C ASN A 37 -11.95 26.71 -0.66
N ASP A 38 -11.50 27.95 -0.43
CA ASP A 38 -12.06 29.13 -1.07
C ASP A 38 -11.98 28.97 -2.61
N LEU A 39 -13.10 29.23 -3.29
CA LEU A 39 -13.23 29.01 -4.73
C LEU A 39 -12.22 29.86 -5.53
N LYS A 40 -11.97 31.10 -5.14
CA LYS A 40 -11.03 31.97 -5.87
C LYS A 40 -9.60 31.47 -5.69
N GLN A 41 -9.26 31.04 -4.48
CA GLN A 41 -7.95 30.50 -4.19
C GLN A 41 -7.71 29.18 -4.93
N ALA A 42 -8.68 28.27 -4.88
CA ALA A 42 -8.67 27.01 -5.63
C ALA A 42 -8.52 27.23 -7.14
N PHE A 43 -9.29 28.17 -7.71
CA PHE A 43 -9.22 28.52 -9.13
C PHE A 43 -7.85 29.08 -9.50
N THR A 44 -7.26 29.92 -8.63
CA THR A 44 -5.90 30.42 -8.82
C THR A 44 -4.91 29.27 -8.88
N TYR A 45 -4.97 28.35 -7.92
CA TYR A 45 -4.08 27.19 -7.91
C TYR A 45 -4.23 26.32 -9.15
N LEU A 46 -5.47 25.96 -9.54
CA LEU A 46 -5.74 25.16 -10.74
C LEU A 46 -5.08 25.77 -11.98
N ASN A 47 -5.22 27.08 -12.19
CA ASN A 47 -4.61 27.75 -13.35
C ASN A 47 -3.07 27.78 -13.27
N GLU A 48 -2.50 28.01 -12.08
CA GLU A 48 -1.06 27.97 -11.87
C GLU A 48 -0.49 26.57 -12.16
N VAL A 49 -1.18 25.52 -11.71
CA VAL A 49 -0.72 24.14 -11.86
C VAL A 49 -1.03 23.53 -13.23
N ASP A 50 -2.06 24.01 -13.95
CA ASP A 50 -2.43 23.45 -15.26
C ASP A 50 -1.31 23.62 -16.29
N ALA A 51 -0.67 24.80 -16.29
CA ALA A 51 0.44 25.15 -17.18
C ALA A 51 1.71 24.33 -16.93
N ILE A 52 1.93 23.89 -15.68
CA ILE A 52 3.14 23.16 -15.27
C ILE A 52 2.90 21.65 -15.31
N GLY A 53 1.68 21.22 -14.99
CA GLY A 53 1.34 19.84 -14.71
C GLY A 53 1.59 19.46 -13.24
N LEU A 54 0.72 18.59 -12.73
CA LEU A 54 0.88 17.97 -11.42
C LEU A 54 1.13 16.47 -11.61
N ILE A 55 2.03 15.93 -10.79
CA ILE A 55 2.32 14.50 -10.77
C ILE A 55 1.15 13.78 -10.11
N ALA A 56 0.73 12.64 -10.64
CA ALA A 56 -0.33 11.85 -10.02
C ALA A 56 0.20 11.12 -8.77
N PRO A 57 -0.51 11.17 -7.63
CA PRO A 57 -0.14 10.37 -6.46
C PRO A 57 -0.37 8.88 -6.72
N LYS A 58 0.36 8.02 -5.98
CA LYS A 58 0.03 6.59 -5.90
C LYS A 58 -1.39 6.44 -5.31
N SER A 59 -2.12 5.40 -5.72
CA SER A 59 -3.42 5.09 -5.10
C SER A 59 -3.27 4.89 -3.59
N VAL A 60 -4.19 5.45 -2.82
CA VAL A 60 -4.21 5.40 -1.35
C VAL A 60 -5.54 4.90 -0.83
N LYS A 61 -5.50 4.20 0.30
CA LYS A 61 -6.69 3.76 1.04
C LYS A 61 -7.25 4.87 1.91
N GLU A 62 -8.49 4.72 2.35
CA GLU A 62 -9.11 5.62 3.33
C GLU A 62 -8.32 5.63 4.65
N SER A 63 -8.17 6.79 5.26
CA SER A 63 -7.27 7.02 6.41
C SER A 63 -7.99 7.41 7.71
N ASP A 64 -9.32 7.50 7.70
CA ASP A 64 -10.11 7.77 8.91
C ASP A 64 -9.86 6.70 9.99
N LEU A 65 -9.79 5.43 9.59
CA LEU A 65 -9.50 4.33 10.52
C LEU A 65 -8.11 4.44 11.13
N ILE A 66 -7.12 4.93 10.38
CA ILE A 66 -5.75 5.18 10.88
C ILE A 66 -5.79 6.22 12.00
N LEU A 67 -6.49 7.35 11.80
CA LEU A 67 -6.62 8.38 12.83
C LEU A 67 -7.36 7.87 14.07
N ILE A 68 -8.46 7.14 13.88
CA ILE A 68 -9.24 6.56 14.98
C ILE A 68 -8.35 5.61 15.80
N LYS A 69 -7.61 4.73 15.12
CA LYS A 69 -6.74 3.74 15.75
C LYS A 69 -5.62 4.40 16.54
N LEU A 70 -4.93 5.39 15.97
CA LEU A 70 -3.90 6.16 16.68
C LEU A 70 -4.48 6.95 17.86
N THR A 71 -5.67 7.55 17.72
CA THR A 71 -6.34 8.28 18.82
C THR A 71 -6.67 7.36 19.99
N LYS A 72 -7.02 6.09 19.71
CA LYS A 72 -7.28 5.05 20.70
C LYS A 72 -6.01 4.32 21.16
N LEU A 73 -4.83 4.88 20.88
CA LEU A 73 -3.52 4.32 21.23
C LEU A 73 -3.25 2.92 20.63
N GLY A 74 -3.90 2.59 19.52
CA GLY A 74 -3.72 1.33 18.80
C GLY A 74 -2.42 1.28 17.99
N THR A 75 -1.99 0.06 17.69
CA THR A 75 -0.79 -0.23 16.87
C THR A 75 -1.18 -0.42 15.42
N LEU A 76 -0.71 0.47 14.54
CA LEU A 76 -0.85 0.34 13.10
C LEU A 76 0.02 -0.81 12.57
N HIS A 77 -0.47 -1.50 11.55
CA HIS A 77 0.31 -2.43 10.74
C HIS A 77 1.17 -1.68 9.72
N LEU A 78 2.16 -2.35 9.13
CA LEU A 78 3.07 -1.75 8.15
C LEU A 78 2.32 -1.17 6.94
N ASP A 79 1.27 -1.83 6.45
CA ASP A 79 0.48 -1.35 5.32
C ASP A 79 -0.27 -0.05 5.67
N GLU A 80 -0.83 0.04 6.88
CA GLU A 80 -1.46 1.28 7.40
C GLU A 80 -0.43 2.42 7.55
N ILE A 81 0.77 2.13 8.05
CA ILE A 81 1.85 3.13 8.14
C ILE A 81 2.28 3.57 6.74
N TYR A 82 2.34 2.64 5.79
CA TYR A 82 2.71 2.93 4.41
C TYR A 82 1.69 3.85 3.71
N GLU A 83 0.41 3.77 4.06
CA GLU A 83 -0.59 4.75 3.58
C GLU A 83 -0.26 6.19 3.99
N ILE A 84 0.35 6.39 5.17
CA ILE A 84 0.83 7.70 5.61
C ILE A 84 2.06 8.11 4.78
N VAL A 85 2.99 7.17 4.58
CA VAL A 85 4.23 7.40 3.81
C VAL A 85 3.94 7.80 2.36
N LYS A 86 2.97 7.17 1.70
CA LYS A 86 2.56 7.56 0.33
C LYS A 86 2.16 9.03 0.24
N ARG A 87 1.42 9.53 1.22
CA ARG A 87 0.96 10.94 1.27
C ARG A 87 2.12 11.89 1.54
N LEU A 88 3.00 11.54 2.47
CA LEU A 88 4.22 12.31 2.75
C LEU A 88 5.14 12.38 1.53
N HIS A 89 5.38 11.24 0.88
CA HIS A 89 6.21 11.15 -0.31
C HIS A 89 5.63 12.01 -1.44
N TYR A 90 4.31 12.01 -1.62
CA TYR A 90 3.66 12.85 -2.62
C TYR A 90 3.91 14.36 -2.37
N ILE A 91 3.79 14.82 -1.14
CA ILE A 91 4.08 16.22 -0.78
C ILE A 91 5.55 16.55 -1.07
N VAL A 92 6.49 15.68 -0.71
CA VAL A 92 7.92 15.89 -0.97
C VAL A 92 8.20 15.95 -2.48
N ILE A 93 7.58 15.08 -3.28
CA ILE A 93 7.67 15.11 -4.74
C ILE A 93 7.20 16.46 -5.28
N LEU A 94 6.04 16.94 -4.81
CA LEU A 94 5.49 18.22 -5.26
C LEU A 94 6.36 19.41 -4.83
N GLN A 95 6.81 19.46 -3.58
CA GLN A 95 7.73 20.51 -3.11
C GLN A 95 9.01 20.57 -3.97
N ASN A 96 9.55 19.42 -4.34
CA ASN A 96 10.71 19.33 -5.21
C ASN A 96 10.41 19.75 -6.66
N ALA A 97 9.27 19.34 -7.21
CA ALA A 97 8.85 19.70 -8.56
C ALA A 97 8.60 21.21 -8.70
N PHE A 98 8.02 21.83 -7.67
CA PHE A 98 7.67 23.25 -7.67
C PHE A 98 8.79 24.17 -7.15
N LYS A 99 9.98 23.63 -6.80
CA LYS A 99 11.07 24.38 -6.14
C LYS A 99 11.49 25.68 -6.84
N ASN A 100 11.38 25.73 -8.17
CA ASN A 100 11.78 26.87 -9.01
C ASN A 100 10.63 27.86 -9.29
N PHE A 101 9.41 27.56 -8.83
CA PHE A 101 8.22 28.36 -9.12
C PHE A 101 7.81 29.21 -7.92
N THR A 102 8.79 29.92 -7.35
CA THR A 102 8.63 30.65 -6.08
C THR A 102 7.63 31.81 -6.11
N HIS A 103 7.24 32.24 -7.31
CA HIS A 103 6.29 33.32 -7.55
C HIS A 103 4.82 32.87 -7.50
N LEU A 104 4.54 31.55 -7.46
CA LEU A 104 3.19 31.00 -7.48
C LEU A 104 2.58 30.94 -6.08
N LYS A 105 1.29 31.23 -5.94
CA LYS A 105 0.60 31.05 -4.65
C LYS A 105 0.49 29.58 -4.26
N PHE A 106 0.41 28.69 -5.23
CA PHE A 106 0.42 27.25 -5.00
C PHE A 106 1.74 26.80 -4.37
N TYR A 107 2.86 27.35 -4.82
CA TYR A 107 4.17 27.10 -4.22
C TYR A 107 4.21 27.58 -2.76
N GLU A 108 3.70 28.78 -2.47
CA GLU A 108 3.63 29.29 -1.09
C GLU A 108 2.86 28.33 -0.18
N ARG A 109 1.70 27.81 -0.64
CA ARG A 109 0.93 26.80 0.10
C ARG A 109 1.72 25.50 0.31
N LEU A 110 2.32 24.96 -0.75
CA LEU A 110 3.09 23.72 -0.67
C LEU A 110 4.26 23.85 0.30
N ASN A 111 4.98 24.98 0.27
CA ASN A 111 6.14 25.21 1.15
C ASN A 111 5.76 25.56 2.59
N ALA A 112 4.53 26.01 2.84
CA ALA A 112 4.02 26.13 4.20
C ALA A 112 3.89 24.77 4.91
N ILE A 113 3.88 23.66 4.16
CA ILE A 113 3.89 22.31 4.72
C ILE A 113 5.30 21.95 5.21
N VAL A 114 5.55 22.21 6.49
CA VAL A 114 6.82 21.86 7.14
C VAL A 114 6.73 20.47 7.76
N LEU A 115 7.51 19.51 7.23
CA LEU A 115 7.55 18.14 7.74
C LEU A 115 8.39 18.06 9.04
N PRO A 116 7.84 17.57 10.16
CA PRO A 116 8.61 17.23 11.35
C PRO A 116 9.74 16.23 11.05
N LEU A 117 10.84 16.30 11.81
CA LEU A 117 12.04 15.47 11.59
C LEU A 117 11.72 13.98 11.55
N PHE A 118 10.86 13.50 12.46
CA PHE A 118 10.39 12.11 12.48
C PHE A 118 9.88 11.62 11.12
N PHE A 119 9.15 12.44 10.37
CA PHE A 119 8.62 12.05 9.07
C PHE A 119 9.68 12.04 7.97
N LYS A 120 10.73 12.85 8.10
CA LYS A 120 11.88 12.80 7.18
C LYS A 120 12.63 11.47 7.30
N ASP A 121 12.69 10.93 8.51
CA ASP A 121 13.29 9.61 8.77
C ASP A 121 12.33 8.47 8.42
N LEU A 122 11.01 8.67 8.57
CA LEU A 122 9.99 7.66 8.26
C LEU A 122 9.91 7.32 6.77
N ILE A 123 9.96 8.32 5.88
CA ILE A 123 9.83 8.12 4.43
C ILE A 123 10.86 7.11 3.88
N PRO A 124 12.18 7.24 4.14
CA PRO A 124 13.18 6.33 3.59
C PRO A 124 13.17 4.92 4.20
N LEU A 125 12.41 4.66 5.27
CA LEU A 125 12.28 3.32 5.85
C LEU A 125 11.53 2.35 4.92
N PHE A 126 10.70 2.86 4.02
CA PHE A 126 9.86 2.04 3.15
C PHE A 126 10.37 2.05 1.70
N ASP A 127 10.16 0.93 1.02
CA ASP A 127 10.33 0.84 -0.42
C ASP A 127 9.03 1.19 -1.18
N ASP A 128 9.05 1.05 -2.51
CA ASP A 128 7.92 1.35 -3.36
C ASP A 128 6.75 0.37 -3.25
N ASP A 129 6.98 -0.81 -2.64
CA ASP A 129 6.00 -1.86 -2.39
C ASP A 129 5.42 -1.81 -0.97
N GLY A 130 5.91 -0.90 -0.12
CA GLY A 130 5.47 -0.75 1.26
C GLY A 130 6.11 -1.73 2.24
N LYS A 131 7.23 -2.35 1.86
CA LYS A 131 8.06 -3.15 2.78
C LYS A 131 9.13 -2.28 3.40
N ILE A 132 9.67 -2.75 4.53
CA ILE A 132 10.85 -2.14 5.12
C ILE A 132 12.01 -2.31 4.15
N LYS A 133 12.64 -1.19 3.78
CA LYS A 133 13.74 -1.13 2.85
C LYS A 133 14.96 -1.86 3.42
N GLN A 134 15.65 -2.63 2.57
CA GLN A 134 16.92 -3.26 2.95
C GLN A 134 17.93 -2.19 3.42
N GLY A 135 18.59 -2.44 4.55
CA GLY A 135 19.52 -1.51 5.19
C GLY A 135 18.85 -0.56 6.19
N ALA A 136 17.53 -0.52 6.28
CA ALA A 136 16.81 0.30 7.25
C ALA A 136 16.77 -0.32 8.66
N ASN A 137 16.89 -1.64 8.77
CA ASN A 137 16.94 -2.36 10.04
C ASN A 137 17.89 -3.57 9.94
N ALA A 138 19.05 -3.47 10.58
CA ALA A 138 20.09 -4.50 10.53
C ALA A 138 19.64 -5.87 11.07
N THR A 139 18.75 -5.89 12.06
CA THR A 139 18.23 -7.15 12.63
C THR A 139 17.31 -7.84 11.64
N LEU A 140 16.36 -7.08 11.07
CA LEU A 140 15.44 -7.58 10.05
C LEU A 140 16.19 -8.04 8.80
N ASP A 141 17.23 -7.32 8.38
CA ASP A 141 18.09 -7.70 7.27
C ASP A 141 18.79 -9.05 7.52
N ALA A 142 19.38 -9.23 8.71
CA ALA A 142 20.07 -10.47 9.08
C ALA A 142 19.12 -11.68 9.17
N LEU A 143 17.90 -11.47 9.68
CA LEU A 143 16.85 -12.49 9.72
C LEU A 143 16.40 -12.88 8.30
N ASN A 144 16.15 -11.90 7.44
CA ASN A 144 15.75 -12.14 6.04
C ASN A 144 16.85 -12.86 5.25
N GLU A 145 18.11 -12.52 5.46
CA GLU A 145 19.24 -13.21 4.83
C GLU A 145 19.31 -14.67 5.30
N SER A 146 19.17 -14.90 6.61
CA SER A 146 19.15 -16.24 7.18
C SER A 146 17.98 -17.08 6.66
N LEU A 147 16.79 -16.50 6.56
CA LEU A 147 15.61 -17.12 5.96
C LEU A 147 15.86 -17.51 4.51
N SER A 148 16.43 -16.60 3.71
CA SER A 148 16.76 -16.84 2.31
C SER A 148 17.76 -17.99 2.14
N ARG A 149 18.78 -18.04 3.01
CA ARG A 149 19.76 -19.13 3.03
C ARG A 149 19.11 -20.47 3.36
N LEU A 150 18.29 -20.53 4.41
CA LEU A 150 17.60 -21.76 4.83
C LEU A 150 16.62 -22.26 3.76
N LYS A 151 15.86 -21.35 3.12
CA LYS A 151 14.96 -21.70 2.00
C LYS A 151 15.73 -22.31 0.83
N LYS A 152 16.88 -21.74 0.45
CA LYS A 152 17.76 -22.30 -0.59
C LYS A 152 18.32 -23.68 -0.20
N GLU A 153 18.69 -23.86 1.06
CA GLU A 153 19.18 -25.15 1.57
C GLU A 153 18.10 -26.23 1.52
N SER A 154 16.88 -25.91 1.97
CA SER A 154 15.72 -26.80 1.88
C SER A 154 15.45 -27.21 0.43
N ALA A 155 15.42 -26.24 -0.48
CA ALA A 155 15.21 -26.49 -1.91
C ALA A 155 16.30 -27.38 -2.54
N LYS A 156 17.54 -27.29 -2.05
CA LYS A 156 18.64 -28.16 -2.48
C LYS A 156 18.43 -29.60 -2.01
N ILE A 157 17.94 -29.80 -0.79
CA ILE A 157 17.61 -31.15 -0.28
C ILE A 157 16.52 -31.79 -1.15
N ILE A 158 15.44 -31.08 -1.43
CA ILE A 158 14.34 -31.58 -2.27
C ILE A 158 14.85 -31.93 -3.67
N ARG A 159 15.62 -31.04 -4.30
CA ARG A 159 16.24 -31.31 -5.61
C ARG A 159 17.14 -32.54 -5.61
N ASN A 160 17.93 -32.77 -4.56
CA ASN A 160 18.77 -33.95 -4.47
C ASN A 160 17.95 -35.25 -4.44
N TYR A 161 16.84 -35.28 -3.69
CA TYR A 161 15.95 -36.43 -3.69
C TYR A 161 15.21 -36.61 -5.02
N ALA A 162 14.77 -35.52 -5.65
CA ALA A 162 14.10 -35.55 -6.95
C ALA A 162 14.97 -36.15 -8.07
N HIS A 163 16.29 -36.12 -7.92
CA HIS A 163 17.25 -36.72 -8.85
C HIS A 163 17.92 -38.00 -8.33
N SER A 164 17.48 -38.53 -7.20
CA SER A 164 18.00 -39.79 -6.66
C SER A 164 17.53 -40.98 -7.50
N LYS A 165 18.48 -41.84 -7.91
CA LYS A 165 18.17 -43.09 -8.63
C LYS A 165 17.33 -44.04 -7.78
N GLU A 166 17.49 -44.00 -6.47
CA GLU A 166 16.79 -44.89 -5.52
C GLU A 166 15.31 -44.50 -5.39
N LEU A 167 15.00 -43.20 -5.55
CA LEU A 167 13.64 -42.67 -5.46
C LEU A 167 12.93 -42.57 -6.82
N ALA A 168 13.68 -42.61 -7.92
CA ALA A 168 13.17 -42.48 -9.29
C ALA A 168 11.94 -43.36 -9.62
N PRO A 169 11.82 -44.63 -9.18
CA PRO A 169 10.64 -45.44 -9.47
C PRO A 169 9.35 -44.93 -8.83
N TYR A 170 9.47 -44.20 -7.72
CA TYR A 170 8.34 -43.70 -6.93
C TYR A 170 8.00 -42.26 -7.24
N LEU A 171 8.90 -41.49 -7.87
CA LEU A 171 8.63 -40.10 -8.27
C LEU A 171 7.55 -40.06 -9.35
N VAL A 172 6.59 -39.15 -9.16
CA VAL A 172 5.60 -38.80 -10.19
C VAL A 172 6.24 -37.86 -11.21
N ASP A 173 7.03 -36.91 -10.72
CA ASP A 173 7.86 -35.98 -11.49
C ASP A 173 9.09 -35.57 -10.66
N THR A 174 9.99 -34.80 -11.27
CA THR A 174 11.21 -34.28 -10.64
C THR A 174 11.08 -32.82 -10.19
N GLN A 175 9.89 -32.23 -10.29
CA GLN A 175 9.66 -30.85 -9.91
C GLN A 175 9.53 -30.72 -8.39
N SER A 176 9.96 -29.57 -7.86
CA SER A 176 9.66 -29.22 -6.46
C SER A 176 8.23 -28.72 -6.39
N HIS A 177 7.43 -29.29 -5.50
CA HIS A 177 6.05 -28.86 -5.24
C HIS A 177 5.98 -28.06 -3.95
N PHE A 178 5.09 -27.07 -3.86
CA PHE A 178 4.93 -26.26 -2.66
C PHE A 178 3.58 -26.54 -1.98
N LYS A 179 3.62 -27.09 -0.77
CA LYS A 179 2.41 -27.47 0.01
C LYS A 179 2.57 -27.06 1.47
N HIS A 180 1.52 -26.42 2.01
CA HIS A 180 1.49 -25.93 3.40
C HIS A 180 2.74 -25.12 3.81
N GLY A 181 3.28 -24.30 2.90
CA GLY A 181 4.48 -23.50 3.20
C GLY A 181 5.82 -24.23 3.02
N HIS A 182 5.81 -25.48 2.59
CA HIS A 182 7.01 -26.31 2.44
C HIS A 182 7.21 -26.79 1.01
N GLU A 183 8.47 -26.80 0.57
CA GLU A 183 8.87 -27.54 -0.64
C GLU A 183 8.86 -29.05 -0.36
N CYS A 184 8.32 -29.83 -1.28
CA CYS A 184 8.06 -31.25 -1.12
C CYS A 184 8.14 -32.02 -2.44
N LEU A 185 8.23 -33.34 -2.33
CA LEU A 185 8.26 -34.28 -3.46
C LEU A 185 6.86 -34.85 -3.70
N LEU A 186 6.55 -35.17 -4.96
CA LEU A 186 5.33 -35.88 -5.33
C LEU A 186 5.61 -37.35 -5.65
N LEU A 187 5.07 -38.26 -4.84
CA LEU A 187 5.40 -39.69 -4.88
C LEU A 187 4.17 -40.58 -5.09
N LYS A 188 4.35 -41.68 -5.83
CA LYS A 188 3.43 -42.82 -5.93
C LYS A 188 3.50 -43.68 -4.67
N SER A 189 2.45 -44.41 -4.32
CA SER A 189 2.44 -45.35 -3.20
C SER A 189 3.64 -46.32 -3.20
N GLY A 190 4.09 -46.74 -2.01
CA GLY A 190 5.19 -47.71 -1.87
C GLY A 190 6.57 -47.09 -1.60
N PHE A 191 6.67 -45.76 -1.56
CA PHE A 191 7.94 -45.05 -1.29
C PHE A 191 8.50 -45.23 0.13
N SER A 192 7.74 -45.78 1.08
CA SER A 192 8.06 -45.79 2.50
C SER A 192 9.34 -46.56 2.88
N SER A 193 9.82 -47.44 1.99
CA SER A 193 11.11 -48.12 2.11
C SER A 193 12.28 -47.26 1.60
N ALA A 194 12.05 -46.43 0.58
CA ALA A 194 13.08 -45.61 -0.07
C ALA A 194 13.30 -44.25 0.61
N ILE A 195 12.26 -43.67 1.22
CA ILE A 195 12.36 -42.36 1.89
C ILE A 195 11.44 -42.26 3.10
N LYS A 196 11.97 -41.67 4.19
CA LYS A 196 11.22 -41.32 5.39
C LYS A 196 10.88 -39.84 5.38
N GLY A 197 9.68 -39.51 5.83
CA GLY A 197 9.17 -38.15 5.82
C GLY A 197 7.74 -38.05 6.30
N VAL A 198 7.22 -36.82 6.34
CA VAL A 198 5.84 -36.53 6.69
C VAL A 198 5.05 -36.28 5.41
N VAL A 199 3.92 -36.97 5.27
CA VAL A 199 2.98 -36.70 4.18
C VAL A 199 2.21 -35.43 4.53
N LEU A 200 2.36 -34.41 3.70
CA LEU A 200 1.69 -33.12 3.86
C LEU A 200 0.25 -33.18 3.37
N GLU A 201 0.04 -33.75 2.18
CA GLU A 201 -1.26 -33.80 1.51
C GLU A 201 -1.29 -34.97 0.51
N ARG A 202 -2.50 -35.37 0.08
CA ARG A 202 -2.69 -36.27 -1.07
C ARG A 202 -3.19 -35.47 -2.28
N SER A 203 -2.68 -35.77 -3.46
CA SER A 203 -3.19 -35.19 -4.71
C SER A 203 -4.55 -35.79 -5.07
N ALA A 204 -5.30 -35.12 -5.95
CA ALA A 204 -6.56 -35.63 -6.48
C ALA A 204 -6.42 -36.99 -7.19
N ASN A 205 -5.24 -37.28 -7.76
CA ASN A 205 -4.93 -38.54 -8.42
C ASN A 205 -4.40 -39.62 -7.45
N GLY A 206 -4.41 -39.36 -6.14
CA GLY A 206 -3.99 -40.31 -5.11
C GLY A 206 -2.48 -40.37 -4.85
N TYR A 207 -1.69 -39.43 -5.37
CA TYR A 207 -0.26 -39.31 -5.07
C TYR A 207 -0.01 -38.59 -3.74
N PHE A 208 1.20 -38.69 -3.21
CA PHE A 208 1.57 -38.18 -1.90
C PHE A 208 2.55 -37.03 -2.01
N TYR A 209 2.23 -35.89 -1.42
CA TYR A 209 3.17 -34.80 -1.19
C TYR A 209 3.96 -35.08 0.07
N LEU A 210 5.25 -35.39 -0.07
CA LEU A 210 6.13 -35.81 1.03
C LEU A 210 7.20 -34.77 1.33
N LEU A 211 7.30 -34.37 2.61
CA LEU A 211 8.43 -33.62 3.15
C LEU A 211 9.45 -34.61 3.76
N PRO A 212 10.65 -34.77 3.17
CA PRO A 212 11.70 -35.65 3.69
C PRO A 212 12.13 -35.29 5.11
N GLU A 213 12.46 -36.28 5.93
CA GLU A 213 12.93 -36.08 7.31
C GLU A 213 14.14 -35.14 7.40
N SER A 214 15.08 -35.22 6.47
CA SER A 214 16.23 -34.32 6.41
C SER A 214 15.85 -32.86 6.15
N ALA A 215 14.73 -32.59 5.48
CA ALA A 215 14.21 -31.25 5.24
C ALA A 215 13.36 -30.73 6.43
N GLN A 216 12.83 -31.61 7.29
CA GLN A 216 11.98 -31.21 8.42
C GLN A 216 12.73 -30.31 9.41
N LYS A 217 13.99 -30.62 9.74
CA LYS A 217 14.81 -29.78 10.63
C LYS A 217 15.00 -28.37 10.08
N ILE A 218 15.15 -28.23 8.76
CA ILE A 218 15.28 -26.93 8.10
C ILE A 218 13.95 -26.20 8.08
N ALA A 219 12.85 -26.90 7.76
CA ALA A 219 11.50 -26.35 7.81
C ALA A 219 11.15 -25.79 9.21
N GLN A 220 11.51 -26.49 10.28
CA GLN A 220 11.33 -25.99 11.65
C GLN A 220 12.12 -24.70 11.91
N LYS A 221 13.38 -24.63 11.46
CA LYS A 221 14.19 -23.41 11.57
C LYS A 221 13.63 -22.25 10.73
N ILE A 222 13.12 -22.53 9.53
CA ILE A 222 12.45 -21.53 8.69
C ILE A 222 11.26 -20.95 9.45
N ALA A 223 10.39 -21.79 10.01
CA ALA A 223 9.24 -21.33 10.79
C ALA A 223 9.66 -20.51 12.03
N GLN A 224 10.75 -20.89 12.70
CA GLN A 224 11.30 -20.11 13.80
C GLN A 224 11.76 -18.71 13.34
N ILE A 225 12.53 -18.63 12.25
CA ILE A 225 13.01 -17.34 11.72
C ILE A 225 11.85 -16.49 11.21
N ASP A 226 10.84 -17.08 10.56
CA ASP A 226 9.64 -16.36 10.14
C ASP A 226 8.93 -15.75 11.37
N ASN A 227 8.78 -16.49 12.48
CA ASN A 227 8.23 -15.94 13.72
C ASN A 227 9.10 -14.82 14.32
N GLU A 228 10.43 -14.93 14.27
CA GLU A 228 11.35 -13.88 14.74
C GLU A 228 11.22 -12.60 13.89
N ILE A 229 11.01 -12.75 12.58
CA ILE A 229 10.72 -11.64 11.66
C ILE A 229 9.39 -10.98 12.03
N ASP A 230 8.33 -11.75 12.25
CA ASP A 230 7.02 -11.23 12.63
C ASP A 230 7.08 -10.46 13.97
N CYS A 231 7.82 -10.97 14.95
CA CYS A 231 8.08 -10.28 16.20
C CYS A 231 8.81 -8.95 15.96
N CYS A 232 9.89 -8.96 15.17
CA CYS A 232 10.66 -7.76 14.84
C CYS A 232 9.78 -6.70 14.15
N ILE A 233 8.96 -7.10 13.18
CA ILE A 233 8.03 -6.20 12.50
C ILE A 233 6.98 -5.64 13.47
N SER A 234 6.45 -6.48 14.37
CA SER A 234 5.47 -6.05 15.38
C SER A 234 6.05 -4.99 16.31
N GLU A 235 7.28 -5.17 16.80
CA GLU A 235 7.99 -4.19 17.63
C GLU A 235 8.23 -2.87 16.89
N MET A 236 8.61 -2.93 15.62
CA MET A 236 8.74 -1.74 14.76
C MET A 236 7.39 -1.03 14.61
N CYS A 237 6.32 -1.77 14.33
CA CYS A 237 4.97 -1.23 14.21
C CYS A 237 4.51 -0.54 15.49
N GLN A 238 4.77 -1.13 16.67
CA GLN A 238 4.46 -0.52 17.96
C GLN A 238 5.24 0.79 18.16
N THR A 239 6.54 0.77 17.91
CA THR A 239 7.43 1.94 18.07
C THR A 239 7.04 3.09 17.15
N LEU A 240 6.80 2.79 15.87
CA LEU A 240 6.36 3.77 14.87
C LEU A 240 4.97 4.32 15.21
N SER A 241 4.03 3.46 15.62
CA SER A 241 2.69 3.87 16.01
C SER A 241 2.72 4.82 17.21
N HIS A 242 3.50 4.50 18.24
CA HIS A 242 3.67 5.37 19.40
C HIS A 242 4.28 6.73 19.03
N SER A 243 5.19 6.76 18.06
CA SER A 243 5.77 8.01 17.55
C SER A 243 4.74 8.81 16.74
N LEU A 244 3.96 8.15 15.88
CA LEU A 244 2.88 8.76 15.10
C LEU A 244 1.77 9.35 15.98
N GLN A 245 1.46 8.73 17.12
CA GLN A 245 0.49 9.24 18.10
C GLN A 245 0.86 10.64 18.61
N LYS A 246 2.15 10.97 18.70
CA LYS A 246 2.62 12.30 19.12
C LYS A 246 2.40 13.37 18.04
N HIS A 247 2.07 12.96 16.81
CA HIS A 247 1.89 13.82 15.64
C HIS A 247 0.45 13.80 15.09
N LEU A 248 -0.55 13.43 15.89
CA LEU A 248 -1.95 13.33 15.47
C LEU A 248 -2.49 14.59 14.76
N LEU A 249 -2.19 15.79 15.26
CA LEU A 249 -2.64 17.04 14.63
C LEU A 249 -2.01 17.23 13.24
N PHE A 250 -0.73 16.90 13.10
CA PHE A 250 -0.04 16.95 11.82
C PHE A 250 -0.60 15.90 10.86
N LEU A 251 -0.92 14.68 11.32
CA LEU A 251 -1.53 13.64 10.47
C LEU A 251 -2.92 14.06 9.96
N LYS A 252 -3.75 14.66 10.82
CA LYS A 252 -5.04 15.23 10.40
C LYS A 252 -4.86 16.30 9.33
N PHE A 253 -3.90 17.20 9.52
CA PHE A 253 -3.54 18.20 8.53
C PHE A 253 -3.04 17.57 7.23
N LEU A 254 -2.11 16.60 7.31
CA LEU A 254 -1.55 15.87 6.18
C LEU A 254 -2.63 15.21 5.33
N PHE A 255 -3.59 14.52 5.95
CA PHE A 255 -4.66 13.84 5.23
C PHE A 255 -5.56 14.84 4.51
N LYS A 256 -5.89 15.96 5.16
CA LYS A 256 -6.66 17.04 4.53
C LYS A 256 -5.91 17.70 3.37
N GLU A 257 -4.63 18.01 3.55
CA GLU A 257 -3.82 18.60 2.47
C GLU A 257 -3.64 17.62 1.30
N PHE A 258 -3.45 16.34 1.57
CA PHE A 258 -3.41 15.33 0.52
C PHE A 258 -4.73 15.28 -0.25
N ASP A 259 -5.87 15.23 0.45
CA ASP A 259 -7.20 15.18 -0.18
C ASP A 259 -7.44 16.44 -1.05
N PHE A 260 -6.93 17.60 -0.64
CA PHE A 260 -6.95 18.82 -1.46
C PHE A 260 -6.07 18.69 -2.72
N LEU A 261 -4.84 18.19 -2.60
CA LEU A 261 -3.92 18.04 -3.72
C LEU A 261 -4.40 16.99 -4.73
N ASP A 262 -4.88 15.83 -4.27
CA ASP A 262 -5.52 14.80 -5.09
C ASP A 262 -6.73 15.38 -5.84
N SER A 263 -7.50 16.24 -5.17
CA SER A 263 -8.65 16.93 -5.74
C SER A 263 -8.31 17.93 -6.84
N LEU A 264 -7.18 18.64 -6.73
CA LEU A 264 -6.66 19.47 -7.81
C LEU A 264 -6.20 18.60 -8.97
N GLN A 265 -5.42 17.56 -8.68
CA GLN A 265 -4.86 16.68 -9.70
C GLN A 265 -5.93 15.94 -10.50
N ALA A 266 -6.95 15.41 -9.84
CA ALA A 266 -8.08 14.76 -10.49
C ALA A 266 -8.81 15.71 -11.44
N ARG A 267 -8.98 16.99 -11.04
CA ARG A 267 -9.61 18.02 -11.88
C ARG A 267 -8.78 18.34 -13.11
N LEU A 268 -7.47 18.52 -12.95
CA LEU A 268 -6.57 18.75 -14.09
C LEU A 268 -6.63 17.60 -15.08
N ASN A 269 -6.50 16.36 -14.60
CA ASN A 269 -6.47 15.20 -15.47
C ASN A 269 -7.82 14.96 -16.15
N PHE A 270 -8.93 15.19 -15.44
CA PHE A 270 -10.26 15.12 -16.02
C PHE A 270 -10.45 16.19 -17.11
N ALA A 271 -10.06 17.44 -16.83
CA ALA A 271 -10.14 18.51 -17.81
C ALA A 271 -9.30 18.21 -19.06
N LYS A 272 -8.07 17.70 -18.89
CA LYS A 272 -7.20 17.26 -19.99
C LYS A 272 -7.78 16.10 -20.78
N ALA A 273 -8.35 15.10 -20.12
CA ALA A 273 -8.92 13.92 -20.78
C ALA A 273 -10.14 14.25 -21.66
N TYR A 274 -10.92 15.26 -21.28
CA TYR A 274 -12.14 15.66 -21.98
C TYR A 274 -12.05 17.01 -22.68
N ASN A 275 -10.84 17.58 -22.79
CA ASN A 275 -10.57 18.88 -23.41
C ASN A 275 -11.49 20.00 -22.86
N LEU A 276 -11.53 20.13 -21.53
CA LEU A 276 -12.34 21.10 -20.80
C LEU A 276 -11.47 22.23 -20.25
N GLU A 277 -12.11 23.37 -19.98
CA GLU A 277 -11.47 24.53 -19.34
C GLU A 277 -12.10 24.83 -17.99
N PHE A 278 -11.30 25.36 -17.06
CA PHE A 278 -11.82 25.83 -15.77
C PHE A 278 -12.48 27.19 -15.92
N VAL A 279 -13.72 27.30 -15.45
CA VAL A 279 -14.47 28.57 -15.44
C VAL A 279 -14.82 28.94 -14.00
N MET A 280 -14.56 30.19 -13.63
CA MET A 280 -14.97 30.73 -12.33
C MET A 280 -16.47 31.03 -12.35
N PRO A 281 -17.26 30.53 -11.39
CA PRO A 281 -18.69 30.83 -11.35
C PRO A 281 -18.93 32.32 -11.07
N SER A 282 -19.74 32.96 -11.91
CA SER A 282 -20.24 34.31 -11.66
C SER A 282 -21.59 34.24 -10.94
N PHE A 283 -21.59 34.42 -9.63
CA PHE A 283 -22.84 34.54 -8.89
C PHE A 283 -23.43 35.92 -9.12
N THR A 284 -24.32 36.04 -10.11
CA THR A 284 -25.15 37.25 -10.23
C THR A 284 -26.07 37.29 -9.03
N GLN A 285 -25.85 38.21 -8.09
CA GLN A 285 -26.82 38.46 -7.03
C GLN A 285 -28.13 38.89 -7.69
N LYS A 286 -29.15 38.03 -7.63
CA LYS A 286 -30.52 38.45 -7.92
C LYS A 286 -30.84 39.57 -6.92
N LYS A 287 -30.81 40.82 -7.37
CA LYS A 287 -31.43 41.92 -6.63
C LYS A 287 -32.92 41.60 -6.59
N TRP A 288 -33.40 41.21 -5.42
CA TRP A 288 -34.82 41.22 -5.14
C TRP A 288 -35.19 42.70 -5.02
N PHE A 289 -35.94 43.21 -6.00
CA PHE A 289 -36.59 44.51 -5.92
C PHE A 289 -37.79 44.42 -4.98
#